data_AF-A0A7K1C495-F1
#
_entry.id   AF-A0A7K1C495-F1
#
_cell.length_a   1.000
_cell.length_b   1.000
_cell.length_c   1.000
_cell.angle_alpha   90.00
_cell.angle_beta   90.00
_cell.angle_gamma   90.00
#
_symmetry.space_group_name_H-M   'P 1'
#
loop_
_entity.id
_entity.type
_entity.pdbx_description
1 polymer ?
#
loop_
_entity_poly.entity_id
_entity_poly.type
_entity_poly.pdbx_seq_one_letter_code
_entity_poly.pdbx_strand_id
1 'polypeptide(L)'
;EITVYEDRSFTFILKTPPAAELIKKAAGVAKGSSTPHTVKVAKLTREQVLAIAAEKQVDLNANDIDAAAKIIAGTARSMGITVE
;
A
#
# COMPACT_ATOMS: atom_id res chain seq x y z
N GLU A 1 -2.69 10.37 12.11
CA GLU A 1 -3.16 11.76 11.88
C GLU A 1 -3.39 12.39 13.24
N ILE A 2 -2.99 13.64 13.46
CA ILE A 2 -3.16 14.35 14.73
C ILE A 2 -3.96 15.62 14.46
N THR A 3 -5.08 15.78 15.17
CA THR A 3 -5.92 16.99 15.12
C THR A 3 -5.79 17.69 16.47
N VAL A 4 -5.38 18.96 16.45
CA VAL A 4 -5.20 19.79 17.66
C VAL A 4 -6.32 20.83 17.71
N TYR A 5 -6.96 20.97 18.86
CA TYR A 5 -8.06 21.91 19.09
C TYR A 5 -7.56 23.17 19.83
N GLU A 6 -8.38 24.22 19.87
CA GLU A 6 -8.04 25.52 20.49
C GLU A 6 -7.75 25.42 21.99
N ASP A 7 -8.37 24.47 22.68
CA ASP A 7 -8.15 24.16 24.10
C ASP A 7 -6.85 23.37 24.34
N ARG A 8 -6.04 23.17 23.30
CA ARG A 8 -4.81 22.36 23.29
C ARG A 8 -5.06 20.87 23.55
N SER A 9 -6.32 20.41 23.53
CA SER A 9 -6.61 18.99 23.41
C SER A 9 -6.22 18.50 22.01
N PHE A 10 -5.94 17.20 21.89
CA PHE A 10 -5.67 16.60 20.59
C PHE A 10 -6.30 15.21 20.50
N THR A 11 -6.77 14.88 19.31
CA THR A 11 -7.16 13.52 18.94
C THR A 11 -6.16 12.98 17.92
N PHE A 12 -5.90 11.69 17.97
CA PHE A 12 -5.07 11.04 16.96
C PHE A 12 -5.67 9.72 16.51
N ILE A 13 -5.48 9.45 15.22
CA ILE A 13 -5.94 8.21 14.57
C ILE A 13 -4.71 7.46 14.08
N LEU A 14 -4.59 6.20 14.50
CA LEU A 14 -3.63 5.25 13.96
C LEU A 14 -4.19 4.70 12.64
N LYS A 15 -3.47 4.94 11.55
CA LYS A 15 -3.77 4.37 10.23
C LYS A 15 -2.92 3.13 10.00
N THR A 16 -3.31 2.29 9.06
CA THR A 16 -2.52 1.16 8.59
C THR A 16 -1.19 1.62 7.98
N PRO A 17 -0.16 0.76 8.01
CA PRO A 17 1.13 1.07 7.41
C PRO A 17 1.00 1.48 5.93
N PRO A 18 1.93 2.30 5.40
CA PRO A 18 1.90 2.71 4.00
C PRO A 18 1.85 1.50 3.05
N ALA A 19 1.10 1.62 1.96
CA ALA A 19 0.98 0.53 0.97
C ALA A 19 2.37 0.08 0.47
N ALA A 20 3.29 1.03 0.27
CA ALA A 20 4.66 0.75 -0.16
C ALA A 20 5.43 -0.16 0.81
N GLU A 21 5.23 -0.03 2.12
CA GLU A 21 5.90 -0.89 3.12
C GLU A 21 5.30 -2.29 3.13
N LEU A 22 3.97 -2.41 3.05
CA LEU A 22 3.30 -3.70 2.96
C LEU A 22 3.70 -4.45 1.68
N ILE A 23 3.75 -3.74 0.55
CA ILE A 23 4.22 -4.26 -0.73
C ILE A 23 5.68 -4.70 -0.64
N LYS A 24 6.58 -3.88 -0.05
CA LYS A 24 8.00 -4.23 0.14
C LYS A 24 8.17 -5.49 0.99
N LYS A 25 7.42 -5.59 2.09
CA LYS A 25 7.42 -6.74 2.99
C LYS A 25 6.95 -8.01 2.27
N ALA A 26 5.85 -7.94 1.52
CA ALA A 26 5.34 -9.08 0.76
C ALA A 26 6.26 -9.49 -0.41
N ALA A 27 6.94 -8.51 -1.02
CA ALA A 27 7.87 -8.71 -2.12
C ALA A 27 9.29 -9.09 -1.67
N GLY A 28 9.59 -9.02 -0.38
CA GLY A 28 10.92 -9.33 0.18
C GLY A 28 12.02 -8.33 -0.22
N VAL A 29 11.67 -7.11 -0.65
CA VAL A 29 12.64 -6.10 -1.11
C VAL A 29 12.78 -4.93 -0.15
N ALA A 30 14.01 -4.45 0.06
CA ALA A 30 14.29 -3.30 0.92
C ALA A 30 13.93 -1.95 0.25
N LYS A 31 14.05 -1.87 -1.08
CA LYS A 31 13.74 -0.67 -1.88
C LYS A 31 13.00 -1.04 -3.16
N GLY A 32 12.18 -0.10 -3.64
CA GLY A 32 11.58 -0.16 -4.97
C GLY A 32 12.61 0.14 -6.07
N SER A 33 12.20 0.00 -7.33
CA SER A 33 13.02 0.30 -8.49
C SER A 33 13.34 1.80 -8.58
N SER A 34 14.61 2.13 -8.86
CA SER A 34 15.03 3.50 -9.20
C SER A 34 14.55 3.92 -10.59
N THR A 35 14.20 2.97 -11.45
CA THR A 35 13.61 3.19 -12.78
C THR A 35 12.35 2.32 -12.92
N PRO A 36 11.22 2.76 -12.34
CA PRO A 36 9.96 2.04 -12.42
C PRO A 36 9.55 1.77 -13.87
N HIS A 37 8.79 0.69 -14.09
CA HIS A 37 8.34 0.20 -15.40
C HIS A 37 9.41 -0.38 -16.33
N THR A 38 10.68 0.02 -16.23
CA THR A 38 11.78 -0.56 -17.03
C THR A 38 12.50 -1.68 -16.27
N VAL A 39 12.91 -1.42 -15.04
CA VAL A 39 13.56 -2.43 -14.18
C VAL A 39 12.56 -2.95 -13.17
N LYS A 40 12.26 -4.26 -13.26
CA LYS A 40 11.37 -4.95 -12.34
C LYS A 40 12.19 -5.57 -11.20
N VAL A 41 11.94 -5.11 -9.98
CA VAL A 41 12.74 -5.52 -8.79
C VAL A 41 12.11 -6.67 -8.01
N ALA A 42 10.81 -6.92 -8.18
CA ALA A 42 10.13 -8.05 -7.59
C ALA A 42 8.83 -8.37 -8.33
N LYS A 43 8.22 -9.50 -7.95
CA LYS A 43 6.88 -9.90 -8.35
C LYS A 43 6.02 -10.18 -7.13
N LEU A 44 4.73 -9.83 -7.22
CA LEU A 44 3.71 -10.20 -6.25
C LEU A 44 2.63 -11.04 -6.92
N THR A 45 2.14 -12.03 -6.19
CA THR A 45 0.99 -12.83 -6.61
C THR A 45 -0.32 -12.07 -6.34
N ARG A 46 -1.37 -12.40 -7.09
CA ARG A 46 -2.72 -11.87 -6.84
C ARG A 46 -3.18 -12.09 -5.39
N GLU A 47 -2.88 -13.23 -4.80
CA GLU A 47 -3.23 -13.56 -3.40
C GLU A 47 -2.55 -12.61 -2.40
N GLN A 48 -1.26 -12.30 -2.60
CA GLN A 48 -0.55 -11.34 -1.77
C GLN A 48 -1.12 -9.93 -1.91
N VAL A 49 -1.48 -9.52 -3.13
CA VAL A 49 -2.11 -8.21 -3.36
C VAL A 49 -3.48 -8.14 -2.69
N LEU A 50 -4.28 -9.20 -2.74
CA LEU A 50 -5.58 -9.29 -2.05
C LEU A 50 -5.43 -9.22 -0.53
N ALA A 51 -4.44 -9.91 0.04
CA ALA A 51 -4.17 -9.84 1.48
C ALA A 51 -3.80 -8.42 1.93
N ILE A 52 -2.92 -7.74 1.18
CA ILE A 52 -2.55 -6.33 1.44
C ILE A 52 -3.77 -5.42 1.27
N ALA A 53 -4.59 -5.67 0.25
CA ALA A 53 -5.80 -4.90 -0.01
C ALA A 53 -6.81 -5.03 1.13
N ALA A 54 -7.01 -6.24 1.67
CA ALA A 54 -7.89 -6.49 2.81
C ALA A 54 -7.38 -5.81 4.09
N GLU A 55 -6.07 -5.90 4.38
CA GLU A 55 -5.45 -5.22 5.52
C GLU A 55 -5.64 -3.70 5.42
N LYS A 56 -5.45 -3.15 4.22
CA LYS A 56 -5.50 -1.70 3.98
C LYS A 56 -6.91 -1.16 3.69
N GLN A 57 -7.91 -2.02 3.52
CA GLN A 57 -9.24 -1.65 3.04
C GLN A 57 -9.91 -0.58 3.92
N VAL A 58 -9.71 -0.64 5.24
CA VAL A 58 -10.27 0.31 6.20
C VAL A 58 -9.78 1.76 5.99
N ASP A 59 -8.63 1.93 5.33
CA ASP A 59 -8.04 3.23 5.02
C ASP A 59 -8.20 3.63 3.55
N LEU A 60 -8.77 2.76 2.72
CA LEU A 60 -8.96 3.00 1.29
C LEU A 60 -10.40 3.43 1.03
N ASN A 61 -10.58 4.33 0.07
CA ASN A 61 -11.90 4.68 -0.45
C ASN A 61 -12.41 3.66 -1.48
N ALA A 62 -11.99 2.40 -1.37
CA ALA A 62 -12.34 1.34 -2.31
C ALA A 62 -13.72 0.76 -1.96
N ASN A 63 -14.56 0.60 -2.98
CA ASN A 63 -15.93 0.06 -2.80
C ASN A 63 -15.95 -1.45 -2.57
N ASP A 64 -14.96 -2.16 -3.11
CA ASP A 64 -14.81 -3.60 -3.04
C ASP A 64 -13.33 -4.01 -2.96
N ILE A 65 -13.10 -5.28 -2.61
CA ILE A 65 -11.75 -5.86 -2.46
C ILE A 65 -10.97 -5.86 -3.79
N ASP A 66 -11.63 -6.03 -4.92
CA ASP A 66 -10.97 -6.01 -6.23
C ASP A 66 -10.50 -4.60 -6.61
N ALA A 67 -11.26 -3.57 -6.27
CA ALA A 67 -10.91 -2.16 -6.43
C ALA A 67 -9.75 -1.79 -5.48
N ALA A 68 -9.79 -2.26 -4.23
CA ALA A 68 -8.67 -2.12 -3.30
C ALA A 68 -7.41 -2.80 -3.85
N ALA A 69 -7.54 -4.02 -4.39
CA ALA A 69 -6.44 -4.73 -5.04
C ALA A 69 -5.88 -3.98 -6.25
N LYS A 70 -6.72 -3.31 -7.06
CA LYS A 70 -6.26 -2.44 -8.16
C LYS A 70 -5.46 -1.25 -7.66
N ILE A 71 -5.85 -0.62 -6.54
CA ILE A 71 -5.12 0.50 -5.92
C ILE A 71 -3.73 0.02 -5.45
N ILE A 72 -3.68 -1.13 -4.76
CA ILE A 72 -2.42 -1.73 -4.32
C ILE A 72 -1.54 -2.11 -5.52
N ALA A 73 -2.13 -2.71 -6.56
CA ALA A 73 -1.42 -3.07 -7.78
C ALA A 73 -0.85 -1.84 -8.52
N GLY A 74 -1.59 -0.72 -8.54
CA GLY A 74 -1.09 0.56 -9.06
C GLY A 74 0.15 1.03 -8.32
N THR A 75 0.14 0.93 -6.99
CA THR A 75 1.29 1.26 -6.15
C THR A 75 2.48 0.32 -6.38
N ALA A 76 2.23 -0.99 -6.52
CA ALA A 76 3.28 -1.95 -6.84
C ALA A 76 3.94 -1.62 -8.20
N ARG A 77 3.13 -1.26 -9.20
CA ARG A 77 3.62 -0.88 -10.54
C ARG A 77 4.51 0.37 -10.50
N SER A 78 4.11 1.41 -9.76
CA SER A 78 4.92 2.63 -9.62
C SER A 78 6.22 2.41 -8.84
N MET A 79 6.31 1.34 -8.07
CA MET A 79 7.54 0.90 -7.39
C MET A 79 8.40 -0.04 -8.25
N GLY A 80 8.00 -0.34 -9.49
CA GLY A 80 8.70 -1.30 -10.33
C GLY A 80 8.51 -2.76 -9.90
N ILE A 81 7.41 -3.08 -9.23
CA ILE A 81 7.03 -4.44 -8.84
C ILE A 81 5.92 -4.90 -9.79
N THR A 82 6.08 -6.08 -10.37
CA THR A 82 5.07 -6.67 -11.25
C THR A 82 4.05 -7.46 -10.43
N VAL A 83 2.78 -7.37 -10.79
CA VAL A 83 1.70 -8.15 -10.16
C VAL A 83 1.24 -9.19 -11.18
N GLU A 84 1.29 -10.47 -10.80
CA GLU A 84 0.84 -11.64 -11.58
C GLU A 84 -0.25 -12.43 -10.82
#